data_AF-A0A8T3KR93-F1
#
_entry.id   AF-A0A8T3KR93-F1
#
_cell.length_a   1.000
_cell.length_b   1.000
_cell.length_c   1.000
_cell.angle_alpha   90.00
_cell.angle_beta   90.00
_cell.angle_gamma   90.00
#
_symmetry.space_group_name_H-M   'P 1'
#
loop_
_entity.id
_entity.type
_entity.pdbx_description
1 polymer ?
#
loop_
_entity_poly.entity_id
_entity_poly.type
_entity_poly.pdbx_seq_one_letter_code
_entity_poly.pdbx_strand_id
1 'polypeptide(L)' 'MLDLGLILDTVVEAIAKSPSGDPTAYQIRGAVIALRSEEAGKILVEPV' A
#
# COMPACT_ATOMS: atom_id res chain seq x y z
N MET A 1 6.89 7.45 -6.45
CA MET A 1 6.49 6.06 -6.12
C MET A 1 7.55 5.02 -6.50
N LEU A 2 8.34 5.24 -7.57
CA LEU A 2 9.50 4.41 -7.92
C LEU A 2 10.54 4.31 -6.79
N ASP A 3 10.71 5.36 -6.00
CA ASP A 3 11.68 5.38 -4.88
C ASP A 3 11.22 4.57 -3.66
N LEU A 4 9.92 4.25 -3.56
CA LEU A 4 9.34 3.44 -2.47
C LEU A 4 9.34 1.94 -2.78
N GLY A 5 9.81 1.53 -3.97
CA GLY A 5 9.81 0.12 -4.39
C GLY A 5 8.42 -0.43 -4.74
N LEU A 6 7.41 0.44 -4.87
CA LEU A 6 6.05 0.11 -5.30
C LEU A 6 6.01 0.14 -6.83
N ILE A 7 6.44 -0.98 -7.42
CA ILE A 7 6.50 -1.21 -8.87
C ILE A 7 5.63 -2.41 -9.26
N LEU A 8 5.47 -2.65 -10.56
CA LEU A 8 4.78 -3.84 -11.08
C LEU A 8 5.35 -5.13 -10.45
N ASP A 9 4.47 -6.12 -10.25
CA ASP A 9 4.75 -7.40 -9.59
C ASP A 9 5.28 -7.30 -8.15
N THR A 10 5.04 -6.17 -7.48
CA THR A 10 5.36 -6.05 -6.06
C THR A 10 4.20 -6.60 -5.23
N VAL A 11 4.47 -7.64 -4.45
CA VAL A 11 3.54 -8.15 -3.44
C VAL A 11 3.36 -7.09 -2.35
N VAL A 12 2.10 -6.75 -2.09
CA VAL A 12 1.70 -5.79 -1.05
C VAL A 12 0.69 -6.46 -0.12
N GLU A 13 0.82 -6.18 1.18
CA GLU A 13 -0.10 -6.70 2.20
C GLU A 13 -0.68 -5.54 3.02
N ALA A 14 -1.99 -5.49 3.19
CA ALA A 14 -2.63 -4.50 4.05
C ALA A 14 -2.53 -4.95 5.52
N ILE A 15 -1.74 -4.22 6.32
CA ILE A 15 -1.44 -4.60 7.71
C ILE A 15 -2.44 -3.99 8.69
N ALA A 16 -2.78 -2.72 8.50
CA ALA A 16 -3.66 -2.00 9.43
C ALA A 16 -4.34 -0.83 8.74
N LYS A 17 -5.58 -0.54 9.14
CA LYS A 17 -6.29 0.68 8.76
C LYS A 17 -6.34 1.62 9.95
N SER A 18 -6.12 2.92 9.70
CA SER A 18 -6.32 3.95 10.72
C SER A 18 -7.74 3.88 11.31
N PRO A 19 -7.92 4.17 12.62
CA PRO A 19 -9.25 4.19 13.25
C PRO A 19 -10.24 5.13 12.55
N SER A 20 -9.73 6.24 11.98
CA SER A 20 -10.53 7.21 11.21
C SER A 20 -10.83 6.75 9.79
N GLY A 21 -10.35 5.58 9.39
CA GLY A 21 -10.53 5.00 8.06
C GLY A 21 -9.49 5.40 7.01
N ASP A 22 -8.58 6.32 7.33
CA ASP A 22 -7.48 6.76 6.47
C ASP A 22 -6.29 7.25 7.32
N PRO A 23 -5.02 6.95 6.96
CA PRO A 23 -4.53 6.07 5.89
C PRO A 23 -4.57 4.57 6.22
N THR A 24 -4.27 3.73 5.23
CA THR A 24 -4.04 2.28 5.41
C THR A 24 -2.53 2.00 5.32
N ALA A 25 -2.01 1.19 6.24
CA ALA A 25 -0.63 0.74 6.28
C ALA A 25 -0.45 -0.54 5.44
N TYR A 26 0.51 -0.50 4.53
CA TYR A 26 0.85 -1.61 3.64
C TYR A 26 2.29 -2.05 3.87
N GLN A 27 2.52 -3.37 3.92
CA GLN A 27 3.85 -3.95 3.91
C GLN A 27 4.31 -4.13 2.47
N ILE A 28 5.43 -3.50 2.13
CA ILE A 28 5.98 -3.44 0.78
C ILE A 28 7.49 -3.64 0.89
N ARG A 29 8.01 -4.76 0.36
CA ARG A 29 9.45 -5.09 0.33
C ARG A 29 10.18 -4.90 1.69
N GLY A 30 9.55 -5.30 2.79
CA GLY A 30 10.14 -5.18 4.14
C GLY A 30 10.01 -3.81 4.81
N ALA A 31 9.42 -2.81 4.14
CA ALA A 31 9.02 -1.54 4.73
C ALA A 31 7.49 -1.44 4.92
N VAL A 32 7.05 -0.77 5.98
CA VAL A 32 5.63 -0.44 6.19
C VAL A 32 5.38 0.99 5.72
N ILE A 33 4.47 1.15 4.77
CA ILE A 33 4.14 2.42 4.14
C ILE A 33 2.66 2.71 4.35
N ALA A 34 2.34 3.86 4.95
CA ALA A 34 0.97 4.34 5.09
C ALA A 34 0.55 5.10 3.83
N LEU A 35 -0.42 4.58 3.09
CA LEU A 35 -1.01 5.23 1.92
C LEU A 35 -2.40 5.76 2.25
N ARG A 36 -2.64 7.01 1.87
CA ARG A 36 -3.98 7.59 1.90
C ARG A 36 -4.85 6.94 0.85
N SER A 37 -6.15 6.93 1.08
CA SER A 37 -7.15 6.27 0.25
C SER A 37 -7.18 6.83 -1.18
N GLU A 38 -6.94 8.13 -1.36
CA GLU A 38 -6.84 8.76 -2.68
C GLU A 38 -5.66 8.21 -3.50
N GLU A 39 -4.54 7.91 -2.85
CA GLU A 39 -3.34 7.38 -3.50
C GLU A 39 -3.44 5.87 -3.69
N ALA A 40 -3.90 5.13 -2.67
CA ALA A 40 -4.11 3.70 -2.74
C ALA A 40 -5.14 3.32 -3.81
N GLY A 41 -6.17 4.15 -4.02
CA GLY A 41 -7.18 3.95 -5.06
C GLY A 41 -6.65 4.08 -6.51
N LYS A 42 -5.44 4.63 -6.69
CA LYS A 42 -4.76 4.71 -8.00
C LYS A 42 -3.90 3.47 -8.30
N ILE A 43 -3.75 2.56 -7.34
CA ILE A 43 -2.93 1.35 -7.46
C ILE A 43 -3.85 0.17 -7.80
N LEU A 44 -3.61 -0.44 -8.95
CA LEU A 44 -4.29 -1.69 -9.34
C LEU A 44 -3.57 -2.88 -8.72
N VAL A 45 -4.33 -3.79 -8.16
CA VAL A 45 -3.82 -5.02 -7.52
C VAL A 45 -4.68 -6.20 -7.95
N GLU A 46 -4.07 -7.38 -7.98
CA GLU A 46 -4.77 -8.66 -8.18
C GLU A 46 -4.57 -9.56 -6.94
N PRO A 47 -5.58 -10.36 -6.56
CA PRO A 47 -5.40 -11.36 -5.52
C PRO A 47 -4.39 -12.42 -5.99
N VAL A 48 -3.53 -12.85 -5.06
CA VAL A 48 -2.54 -13.93 -5.27
C VAL A 48 -3.21 -15.29 -5.16
#